data_AF-A0A8S3HIW6-F1
#
_entry.id   AF-A0A8S3HIW6-F1
#
_cell.length_a   1.000
_cell.length_b   1.000
_cell.length_c   1.000
_cell.angle_alpha   90.00
_cell.angle_beta   90.00
_cell.angle_gamma   90.00
#
_symmetry.space_group_name_H-M   'P 1'
#
loop_
_entity.id
_entity.type
_entity.pdbx_description
1 polymer ?
#
loop_
_entity_poly.entity_id
_entity_poly.type
_entity_poly.pdbx_seq_one_letter_code
_entity_poly.pdbx_strand_id
1 'polypeptide(L)'
;LEKQTILTVVKFSSVLLENSLLNKTYVQELQQDLQTQAKRDMSDALSISATRLLNEHVSTWSLIWESGFSISRSLAPSTMNGDVVNRTIYYVLCSTSAPLYELKVDANKTAEFNQSLFQVNQCYESHSTLIGEKLWIAPGDDLAVSQLANLWRSTLSRKGCFTLMRSGVNGVLQSMLLSIGGIRFRNHHLEMYLDPKELHRDMFFRSINFGKQYHVNISITVGHDNRAVIDVSMDS
;
A
#
# COMPACT_ATOMS: atom_id res chain seq x y z
N LEU A 1 19.21 -30.08 -8.33
CA LEU A 1 17.91 -29.75 -7.71
C LEU A 1 17.07 -29.07 -8.77
N GLU A 2 16.11 -29.78 -9.37
CA GLU A 2 15.12 -29.15 -10.26
C GLU A 2 14.25 -28.20 -9.43
N LYS A 3 14.13 -26.95 -9.88
CA LYS A 3 13.21 -25.99 -9.26
C LYS A 3 11.80 -26.34 -9.69
N GLN A 4 10.99 -26.86 -8.75
CA GLN A 4 9.57 -27.03 -8.97
C GLN A 4 8.89 -25.66 -8.92
N THR A 5 8.05 -25.36 -9.91
CA THR A 5 7.22 -24.14 -9.95
C THR A 5 5.80 -24.53 -9.63
N ILE A 6 5.20 -23.90 -8.62
CA ILE A 6 3.80 -24.07 -8.26
C ILE A 6 3.07 -22.78 -8.67
N LEU A 7 2.03 -22.93 -9.50
CA LEU A 7 1.14 -21.84 -9.89
C LEU A 7 -0.22 -22.05 -9.25
N THR A 8 -0.77 -20.98 -8.67
CA THR A 8 -2.07 -20.99 -8.02
C THR A 8 -2.91 -19.84 -8.58
N VAL A 9 -4.14 -20.14 -8.96
CA VAL A 9 -5.13 -19.15 -9.38
C VAL A 9 -6.32 -19.25 -8.45
N VAL A 10 -6.70 -18.12 -7.85
CA VAL A 10 -7.86 -18.04 -6.95
C VAL A 10 -8.82 -16.96 -7.47
N LYS A 11 -10.11 -17.29 -7.51
CA LYS A 11 -11.18 -16.36 -7.87
C LYS A 11 -12.16 -16.27 -6.71
N PHE A 12 -12.53 -15.05 -6.36
CA PHE A 12 -13.48 -14.75 -5.30
C PHE A 12 -14.71 -14.09 -5.88
N SER A 13 -15.87 -14.38 -5.31
CA SER A 13 -17.07 -13.59 -5.56
C SER A 13 -16.97 -12.23 -4.86
N SER A 14 -17.81 -11.29 -5.26
CA SER A 14 -18.17 -10.18 -4.37
C SER A 14 -18.81 -10.71 -3.08
N VAL A 15 -18.93 -9.84 -2.07
CA VAL A 15 -19.69 -10.16 -0.85
C VAL A 15 -21.10 -10.59 -1.26
N LEU A 16 -21.49 -11.80 -0.87
CA LEU A 16 -22.80 -12.36 -1.12
C LEU A 16 -23.70 -12.06 0.08
N LEU A 17 -24.88 -11.51 -0.18
CA LEU A 17 -25.92 -11.34 0.85
C LEU A 17 -26.57 -12.70 1.14
N GLU A 18 -27.02 -12.93 2.37
CA GLU A 18 -27.66 -14.20 2.78
C GLU A 18 -28.80 -14.62 1.84
N ASN A 19 -29.63 -13.68 1.41
CA ASN A 19 -30.73 -13.94 0.48
C ASN A 19 -30.24 -14.47 -0.89
N SER A 20 -29.07 -14.04 -1.35
CA SER A 20 -28.46 -14.52 -2.59
C SER A 20 -27.98 -15.97 -2.46
N LEU A 21 -27.55 -16.38 -1.27
CA LEU A 21 -27.08 -17.75 -0.99
C LEU A 21 -28.22 -18.78 -0.97
N LEU A 22 -29.46 -18.33 -0.70
CA LEU A 22 -30.64 -19.20 -0.72
C LEU A 22 -31.05 -19.61 -2.15
N ASN A 23 -30.70 -18.80 -3.15
CA ASN A 23 -30.95 -19.12 -4.56
C ASN A 23 -29.89 -20.08 -5.09
N LYS A 24 -30.20 -21.38 -5.04
CA LYS A 24 -29.29 -22.45 -5.49
C LYS A 24 -28.86 -22.30 -6.95
N THR A 25 -29.75 -21.86 -7.84
CA THR A 25 -29.43 -21.68 -9.26
C THR A 25 -28.39 -20.58 -9.44
N TYR A 26 -28.58 -19.43 -8.78
CA TYR A 26 -27.63 -18.32 -8.81
C TYR A 26 -26.25 -18.74 -8.28
N VAL A 27 -26.20 -19.47 -7.17
CA VAL A 27 -24.94 -19.95 -6.59
C VAL A 27 -24.22 -20.92 -7.54
N GLN A 28 -24.96 -21.82 -8.20
CA GLN A 28 -24.40 -22.76 -9.17
C GLN A 28 -23.83 -22.05 -10.41
N GLU A 29 -24.57 -21.09 -10.98
CA GLU A 29 -24.12 -20.27 -12.11
C GLU A 29 -22.87 -19.47 -11.73
N LEU A 30 -22.87 -18.80 -10.58
CA LEU A 30 -21.73 -18.05 -10.08
C LEU A 30 -20.49 -18.94 -9.89
N GLN A 31 -20.68 -20.13 -9.30
CA GLN A 31 -19.59 -21.09 -9.13
C GLN A 31 -19.03 -21.55 -10.48
N GLN A 32 -19.88 -21.84 -11.45
CA GLN A 32 -19.47 -22.25 -12.80
C GLN A 32 -18.70 -21.13 -13.52
N ASP A 33 -19.14 -19.88 -13.38
CA ASP A 33 -18.47 -18.71 -13.92
C ASP A 33 -17.08 -18.52 -13.29
N LEU A 34 -16.98 -18.57 -11.96
CA LEU A 34 -15.71 -18.45 -11.25
C LEU A 34 -14.74 -19.58 -11.62
N GLN A 35 -15.23 -20.82 -11.75
CA GLN A 35 -14.43 -21.95 -12.22
C GLN A 35 -13.94 -21.76 -13.65
N THR A 36 -14.80 -21.26 -14.53
CA THR A 36 -14.44 -20.99 -15.93
C THR A 36 -13.37 -19.91 -16.02
N GLN A 37 -13.50 -18.84 -15.23
CA GLN A 37 -12.50 -17.79 -15.13
C GLN A 37 -11.17 -18.32 -14.56
N ALA A 38 -11.20 -19.09 -13.48
CA ALA A 38 -9.99 -19.66 -12.88
C ALA A 38 -9.25 -20.60 -13.85
N LYS A 39 -9.97 -21.42 -14.62
CA LYS A 39 -9.37 -22.28 -15.65
C LYS A 39 -8.72 -21.47 -16.78
N ARG A 40 -9.37 -20.40 -17.24
CA ARG A 40 -8.83 -19.50 -18.26
C ARG A 40 -7.55 -18.82 -17.78
N ASP A 41 -7.58 -18.22 -16.59
CA ASP A 41 -6.42 -17.55 -16.00
C ASP A 41 -5.27 -18.53 -15.72
N MET A 42 -5.57 -19.77 -15.30
CA MET A 42 -4.55 -20.81 -15.14
C MET A 42 -3.92 -21.19 -16.49
N SER A 43 -4.72 -21.32 -17.55
CA SER A 43 -4.21 -21.58 -18.90
C SER A 43 -3.32 -20.44 -19.39
N ASP A 44 -3.73 -19.19 -19.15
CA ASP A 44 -2.93 -18.01 -19.47
C ASP A 44 -1.62 -18.02 -18.67
N ALA A 45 -1.67 -18.28 -17.36
CA ALA A 45 -0.48 -18.34 -16.50
C ALA A 45 0.50 -19.45 -16.91
N LEU A 46 -0.01 -20.63 -17.29
CA LEU A 46 0.81 -21.75 -17.79
C LEU A 46 1.50 -21.44 -19.12
N SER A 47 0.99 -20.49 -19.90
CA SER A 47 1.65 -20.01 -21.13
C SER A 47 2.82 -19.06 -20.86
N ILE A 48 2.96 -18.57 -19.62
CA ILE A 48 4.01 -17.64 -19.21
C ILE A 48 5.12 -18.40 -18.49
N SER A 49 6.37 -18.19 -18.91
CA SER A 49 7.50 -18.81 -18.22
C SER A 49 7.63 -18.32 -16.77
N ALA A 50 8.01 -19.21 -15.85
CA ALA A 50 8.26 -18.89 -14.45
C ALA A 50 9.29 -17.75 -14.27
N THR A 51 10.32 -17.72 -15.12
CA THR A 51 11.34 -16.65 -15.13
C THR A 51 10.72 -15.30 -15.45
N ARG A 52 9.81 -15.24 -16.42
CA ARG A 52 9.11 -13.99 -16.77
C ARG A 52 8.23 -13.52 -15.62
N LEU A 53 7.45 -14.41 -15.00
CA LEU A 53 6.61 -14.07 -13.84
C LEU A 53 7.45 -13.52 -12.67
N LEU A 54 8.61 -14.14 -12.38
CA LEU A 54 9.53 -13.67 -11.35
C LEU A 54 10.09 -12.28 -11.69
N ASN A 55 10.54 -12.08 -12.94
CA ASN A 55 11.09 -10.80 -13.36
C ASN A 55 10.05 -9.68 -13.29
N GLU A 56 8.82 -9.92 -13.76
CA GLU A 56 7.70 -8.98 -13.68
C GLU A 56 7.33 -8.69 -12.22
N HIS A 57 7.37 -9.69 -11.34
CA HIS A 57 7.14 -9.50 -9.91
C HIS A 57 8.19 -8.60 -9.27
N VAL A 58 9.48 -8.86 -9.53
CA VAL A 58 10.59 -8.05 -9.01
C VAL A 58 10.54 -6.63 -9.55
N SER A 59 10.28 -6.45 -10.84
CA SER A 59 10.18 -5.11 -11.44
C SER A 59 8.99 -4.33 -10.87
N THR A 60 7.84 -4.99 -10.70
CA THR A 60 6.65 -4.36 -10.12
C THR A 60 6.90 -3.91 -8.70
N TRP A 61 7.51 -4.74 -7.86
CA TRP A 61 7.89 -4.33 -6.51
C TRP A 61 8.90 -3.18 -6.52
N SER A 62 9.88 -3.20 -7.42
CA SER A 62 10.85 -2.10 -7.56
C SER A 62 10.14 -0.77 -7.82
N LEU A 63 9.15 -0.76 -8.73
CA LEU A 63 8.34 0.43 -9.04
C LEU A 63 7.51 0.88 -7.83
N ILE A 64 6.84 -0.04 -7.15
CA ILE A 64 6.04 0.27 -5.95
C ILE A 64 6.92 0.90 -4.85
N TRP A 65 8.15 0.41 -4.68
CA TRP A 65 9.08 0.86 -3.64
C TRP A 65 9.88 2.13 -3.98
N GLU A 66 9.67 2.72 -5.16
CA GLU A 66 10.20 4.06 -5.47
C GLU A 66 9.68 5.09 -4.47
N SER A 67 8.38 4.99 -4.13
CA SER A 67 7.80 5.68 -2.98
C SER A 67 8.11 4.93 -1.69
N GLY A 68 8.39 5.66 -0.60
CA GLY A 68 8.65 4.97 0.65
C GLY A 68 8.96 5.88 1.83
N PHE A 69 9.16 5.24 2.97
CA PHE A 69 9.55 5.87 4.22
C PHE A 69 10.75 5.13 4.80
N SER A 70 11.68 5.86 5.39
CA SER A 70 12.75 5.31 6.21
C SER A 70 13.01 6.16 7.43
N ILE A 71 13.44 5.53 8.50
CA ILE A 71 13.73 6.17 9.78
C ILE A 71 15.06 5.67 10.32
N SER A 72 15.86 6.56 10.91
CA SER A 72 17.15 6.19 11.47
C SER A 72 17.00 5.25 12.66
N ARG A 73 18.03 4.42 12.85
CA ARG A 73 18.02 3.38 13.88
C ARG A 73 18.13 3.98 15.27
N SER A 74 17.20 3.64 16.14
CA SER A 74 17.27 3.87 17.57
C SER A 74 17.75 2.61 18.30
N LEU A 75 18.60 2.82 19.31
CA LEU A 75 19.04 1.78 20.25
C LEU A 75 18.18 1.75 21.53
N ALA A 76 17.22 2.66 21.66
CA ALA A 76 16.35 2.70 22.84
C ALA A 76 15.44 1.45 22.88
N PRO A 77 15.22 0.87 24.07
CA PRO A 77 14.33 -0.28 24.22
C PRO A 77 12.94 0.00 23.65
N SER A 78 12.34 -1.02 23.04
CA SER A 78 10.97 -0.97 22.52
C SER A 78 10.70 0.13 21.48
N THR A 79 11.73 0.72 20.88
CA THR A 79 11.56 1.71 19.81
C THR A 79 11.40 1.02 18.45
N MET A 80 10.38 1.42 17.70
CA MET A 80 10.15 0.97 16.34
C MET A 80 11.25 1.47 15.41
N ASN A 81 11.86 0.56 14.65
CA ASN A 81 12.96 0.80 13.72
C ASN A 81 12.55 0.50 12.27
N GLY A 82 13.41 0.87 11.31
CA GLY A 82 13.12 0.72 9.88
C GLY A 82 12.81 -0.71 9.43
N ASP A 83 13.36 -1.73 10.10
CA ASP A 83 13.02 -3.14 9.83
C ASP A 83 11.56 -3.46 10.15
N VAL A 84 11.03 -2.93 11.26
CA VAL A 84 9.61 -3.06 11.63
C VAL A 84 8.74 -2.33 10.61
N VAL A 85 9.09 -1.08 10.27
CA VAL A 85 8.34 -0.28 9.28
C VAL A 85 8.28 -1.00 7.94
N ASN A 86 9.44 -1.38 7.39
CA ASN A 86 9.54 -2.00 6.07
C ASN A 86 8.74 -3.30 6.01
N ARG A 87 8.85 -4.14 7.06
CA ARG A 87 8.10 -5.39 7.17
C ARG A 87 6.59 -5.14 7.25
N THR A 88 6.15 -4.17 8.06
CA THR A 88 4.74 -3.81 8.17
C THR A 88 4.18 -3.31 6.85
N ILE A 89 4.86 -2.36 6.19
CA ILE A 89 4.44 -1.85 4.87
C ILE A 89 4.38 -3.01 3.87
N TYR A 90 5.41 -3.85 3.80
CA TYR A 90 5.43 -5.03 2.92
C TYR A 90 4.19 -5.91 3.10
N TYR A 91 3.84 -6.29 4.35
CA TYR A 91 2.70 -7.17 4.60
C TYR A 91 1.35 -6.53 4.29
N VAL A 92 1.21 -5.22 4.51
CA VAL A 92 0.01 -4.48 4.14
C VAL A 92 -0.13 -4.42 2.60
N LEU A 93 0.97 -4.16 1.90
CA LEU A 93 0.99 -4.05 0.44
C LEU A 93 0.83 -5.39 -0.27
N CYS A 94 1.48 -6.47 0.20
CA CYS A 94 1.37 -7.79 -0.41
C CYS A 94 -0.04 -8.39 -0.25
N SER A 95 -0.81 -7.90 0.73
CA SER A 95 -2.22 -8.23 0.97
C SER A 95 -3.19 -7.30 0.22
N THR A 96 -2.68 -6.48 -0.70
CA THR A 96 -3.43 -5.48 -1.45
C THR A 96 -3.31 -5.75 -2.95
N SER A 97 -4.42 -5.64 -3.67
CA SER A 97 -4.43 -5.77 -5.14
C SER A 97 -3.58 -4.66 -5.78
N ALA A 98 -2.90 -5.01 -6.87
CA ALA A 98 -2.00 -4.15 -7.62
C ALA A 98 -2.57 -3.85 -9.03
N PRO A 99 -3.76 -3.24 -9.15
CA PRO A 99 -4.54 -3.23 -10.38
C PRO A 99 -3.88 -2.45 -11.51
N LEU A 100 -2.96 -1.51 -11.22
CA LEU A 100 -2.19 -0.77 -12.23
C LEU A 100 -1.09 -1.60 -12.91
N TYR A 101 -0.78 -2.78 -12.37
CA TYR A 101 0.31 -3.65 -12.82
C TYR A 101 -0.20 -5.01 -13.34
N GLU A 102 -1.53 -5.19 -13.44
CA GLU A 102 -2.10 -6.41 -14.00
C GLU A 102 -1.88 -6.46 -15.53
N LEU A 103 -1.68 -7.66 -16.07
CA LEU A 103 -1.36 -7.86 -17.50
C LEU A 103 -2.49 -7.41 -18.46
N LYS A 104 -3.73 -7.35 -17.98
CA LYS A 104 -4.93 -7.07 -18.78
C LYS A 104 -5.82 -6.05 -18.06
N VAL A 105 -5.40 -4.79 -18.06
CA VAL A 105 -6.20 -3.68 -17.51
C VAL A 105 -6.81 -2.89 -18.65
N ASP A 106 -8.12 -2.65 -18.54
CA ASP A 106 -8.83 -1.75 -19.45
C ASP A 106 -8.32 -0.31 -19.32
N ALA A 107 -8.12 0.38 -20.44
CA ALA A 107 -7.55 1.74 -20.44
C ALA A 107 -8.39 2.75 -19.63
N ASN A 108 -9.72 2.60 -19.59
CA ASN A 108 -10.56 3.47 -18.78
C ASN A 108 -10.36 3.19 -17.29
N LYS A 109 -10.21 1.91 -16.89
CA LYS A 109 -9.90 1.55 -15.50
C LYS A 109 -8.54 2.08 -15.06
N THR A 110 -7.53 1.98 -15.92
CA THR A 110 -6.21 2.57 -15.64
C THR A 110 -6.32 4.08 -15.42
N ALA A 111 -7.10 4.78 -16.26
CA ALA A 111 -7.34 6.20 -16.09
C ALA A 111 -8.06 6.53 -14.77
N GLU A 112 -9.04 5.72 -14.36
CA GLU A 112 -9.76 5.87 -13.08
C GLU A 112 -8.84 5.65 -11.87
N PHE A 113 -8.00 4.62 -11.89
CA PHE A 113 -7.04 4.36 -10.82
C PHE A 113 -6.00 5.47 -10.72
N ASN A 114 -5.47 5.94 -11.86
CA ASN A 114 -4.56 7.08 -11.87
C ASN A 114 -5.24 8.34 -11.35
N GLN A 115 -6.47 8.63 -11.78
CA GLN A 115 -7.23 9.76 -11.27
C GLN A 115 -7.43 9.68 -9.75
N SER A 116 -7.70 8.50 -9.22
CA SER A 116 -7.84 8.27 -7.78
C SER A 116 -6.52 8.46 -7.03
N LEU A 117 -5.40 8.00 -7.60
CA LEU A 117 -4.05 8.12 -7.01
C LEU A 117 -3.62 9.58 -6.84
N PHE A 118 -4.06 10.46 -7.73
CA PHE A 118 -3.71 11.89 -7.70
C PHE A 118 -4.71 12.75 -6.93
N GLN A 119 -5.82 12.18 -6.47
CA GLN A 119 -6.76 12.83 -5.55
C GLN A 119 -6.28 12.71 -4.10
N VAL A 120 -5.12 13.30 -3.82
CA VAL A 120 -4.54 13.35 -2.47
C VAL A 120 -5.27 14.31 -1.53
N ASN A 121 -6.03 15.24 -2.10
CA ASN A 121 -6.88 16.16 -1.33
C ASN A 121 -7.90 15.31 -0.56
N GLN A 122 -7.95 15.49 0.77
CA GLN A 122 -8.82 14.76 1.73
C GLN A 122 -8.24 13.48 2.37
N CYS A 123 -6.98 13.13 2.11
CA CYS A 123 -6.21 12.12 2.88
C CYS A 123 -4.96 12.80 3.46
N TYR A 124 -4.58 12.71 4.74
CA TYR A 124 -5.09 11.99 5.91
C TYR A 124 -5.40 12.99 7.04
N GLU A 125 -6.61 12.99 7.61
CA GLU A 125 -7.04 14.03 8.56
C GLU A 125 -6.95 13.59 10.03
N SER A 126 -5.74 13.29 10.51
CA SER A 126 -5.46 12.93 11.92
C SER A 126 -3.98 13.11 12.28
N HIS A 127 -3.60 12.77 13.53
CA HIS A 127 -2.22 12.72 13.99
C HIS A 127 -1.42 11.61 13.31
N SER A 128 -0.10 11.81 13.22
CA SER A 128 0.86 10.82 12.75
C SER A 128 0.60 9.42 13.31
N THR A 129 0.68 8.44 12.43
CA THR A 129 0.61 7.01 12.76
C THR A 129 1.95 6.45 13.24
N LEU A 130 3.04 7.23 13.18
CA LEU A 130 4.38 6.80 13.59
C LEU A 130 4.43 6.36 15.06
N ILE A 131 3.66 7.02 15.94
CA ILE A 131 3.56 6.69 17.37
C ILE A 131 2.49 5.63 17.69
N GLY A 132 1.76 5.13 16.70
CA GLY A 132 0.69 4.15 16.91
C GLY A 132 1.22 2.73 17.06
N GLU A 133 1.65 2.33 18.26
CA GLU A 133 2.27 1.01 18.51
C GLU A 133 1.50 -0.19 17.94
N LYS A 134 0.16 -0.15 18.00
CA LYS A 134 -0.71 -1.22 17.49
C LYS A 134 -0.64 -1.40 15.96
N LEU A 135 -0.16 -0.41 15.23
CA LEU A 135 -0.02 -0.45 13.77
C LEU A 135 1.33 -1.09 13.35
N TRP A 136 2.32 -1.11 14.24
CA TRP A 136 3.69 -1.52 13.96
C TRP A 136 4.02 -2.90 14.53
N ILE A 137 3.14 -3.87 14.28
CA ILE A 137 3.25 -5.24 14.80
C ILE A 137 3.87 -6.14 13.74
N ALA A 138 4.76 -7.03 14.17
CA ALA A 138 5.25 -8.14 13.36
C ALA A 138 4.18 -9.25 13.35
N PRO A 139 3.55 -9.56 12.20
CA PRO A 139 2.62 -10.67 12.14
C PRO A 139 3.38 -11.99 12.29
N GLY A 140 2.88 -12.89 13.13
CA GLY A 140 3.49 -14.21 13.36
C GLY A 140 3.00 -15.32 12.44
N ASP A 141 1.82 -15.14 11.83
CA ASP A 141 1.17 -16.10 10.95
C ASP A 141 0.29 -15.40 9.88
N ASP A 142 -0.28 -16.18 8.96
CA ASP A 142 -1.08 -15.68 7.84
C ASP A 142 -2.35 -14.94 8.30
N LEU A 143 -2.95 -15.38 9.41
CA LEU A 143 -4.13 -14.72 9.98
C LEU A 143 -3.76 -13.33 10.50
N ALA A 144 -2.62 -13.22 11.19
CA ALA A 144 -2.08 -11.97 11.69
C ALA A 144 -1.72 -11.00 10.55
N VAL A 145 -1.21 -11.51 9.42
CA VAL A 145 -0.97 -10.68 8.21
C VAL A 145 -2.29 -10.07 7.72
N SER A 146 -3.34 -10.89 7.58
CA SER A 146 -4.66 -10.41 7.15
C SER A 146 -5.26 -9.40 8.14
N GLN A 147 -5.16 -9.66 9.45
CA GLN A 147 -5.62 -8.74 10.49
C GLN A 147 -4.86 -7.41 10.47
N LEU A 148 -3.53 -7.45 10.30
CA LEU A 148 -2.69 -6.25 10.18
C LEU A 148 -3.08 -5.41 8.96
N ALA A 149 -3.23 -6.05 7.79
CA ALA A 149 -3.64 -5.36 6.56
C ALA A 149 -5.03 -4.72 6.72
N ASN A 150 -5.98 -5.41 7.34
CA ASN A 150 -7.32 -4.90 7.62
C ASN A 150 -7.31 -3.75 8.64
N LEU A 151 -6.46 -3.83 9.67
CA LEU A 151 -6.29 -2.76 10.66
C LEU A 151 -5.78 -1.48 10.00
N TRP A 152 -4.75 -1.58 9.17
CA TRP A 152 -4.19 -0.45 8.42
C TRP A 152 -5.22 0.15 7.47
N ARG A 153 -5.84 -0.67 6.61
CA ARG A 153 -6.89 -0.21 5.69
C ARG A 153 -8.03 0.48 6.41
N SER A 154 -8.52 -0.10 7.52
CA SER A 154 -9.60 0.50 8.30
C SER A 154 -9.19 1.83 8.94
N THR A 155 -7.95 1.92 9.41
CA THR A 155 -7.40 3.15 9.99
C THR A 155 -7.31 4.26 8.95
N LEU A 156 -6.80 3.95 7.75
CA LEU A 156 -6.70 4.90 6.65
C LEU A 156 -8.07 5.31 6.10
N SER A 157 -8.99 4.36 5.90
CA SER A 157 -10.35 4.62 5.40
C SER A 157 -11.12 5.57 6.32
N ARG A 158 -11.07 5.32 7.64
CA ARG A 158 -11.74 6.19 8.64
C ARG A 158 -11.16 7.59 8.71
N LYS A 159 -10.00 7.84 8.11
CA LYS A 159 -9.29 9.13 8.12
C LYS A 159 -9.24 9.81 6.75
N GLY A 160 -10.17 9.42 5.85
CA GLY A 160 -10.41 10.11 4.57
C GLY A 160 -9.68 9.51 3.37
N CYS A 161 -8.85 8.47 3.55
CA CYS A 161 -8.02 7.93 2.47
C CYS A 161 -8.73 6.91 1.55
N PHE A 162 -10.04 6.74 1.67
CA PHE A 162 -10.79 5.75 0.90
C PHE A 162 -10.61 5.91 -0.61
N THR A 163 -10.73 7.13 -1.14
CA THR A 163 -10.57 7.41 -2.58
C THR A 163 -9.18 7.02 -3.07
N LEU A 164 -8.14 7.41 -2.33
CA LEU A 164 -6.75 7.13 -2.68
C LEU A 164 -6.49 5.62 -2.76
N MET A 165 -6.98 4.87 -1.77
CA MET A 165 -6.83 3.42 -1.68
C MET A 165 -7.58 2.63 -2.77
N ARG A 166 -8.50 3.25 -3.53
CA ARG A 166 -9.11 2.60 -4.71
C ARG A 166 -8.09 2.27 -5.80
N SER A 167 -6.95 2.95 -5.80
CA SER A 167 -5.81 2.71 -6.71
C SER A 167 -4.98 1.48 -6.33
N GLY A 168 -5.45 0.68 -5.37
CA GLY A 168 -4.79 -0.52 -4.90
C GLY A 168 -3.47 -0.22 -4.18
N VAL A 169 -2.44 -1.00 -4.46
CA VAL A 169 -1.16 -0.98 -3.74
C VAL A 169 -0.51 0.41 -3.70
N ASN A 170 -0.50 1.14 -4.82
CA ASN A 170 0.05 2.50 -4.90
C ASN A 170 -0.74 3.47 -4.01
N GLY A 171 -2.06 3.36 -4.03
CA GLY A 171 -2.95 4.19 -3.21
C GLY A 171 -2.83 3.90 -1.71
N VAL A 172 -2.69 2.62 -1.34
CA VAL A 172 -2.46 2.21 0.05
C VAL A 172 -1.10 2.69 0.54
N LEU A 173 -0.03 2.52 -0.24
CA LEU A 173 1.30 3.02 0.10
C LEU A 173 1.29 4.54 0.28
N GLN A 174 0.76 5.28 -0.69
CA GLN A 174 0.62 6.73 -0.58
C GLN A 174 -0.16 7.12 0.69
N SER A 175 -1.28 6.45 0.98
CA SER A 175 -2.08 6.71 2.19
C SER A 175 -1.27 6.46 3.47
N MET A 176 -0.46 5.40 3.52
CA MET A 176 0.43 5.11 4.64
C MET A 176 1.50 6.20 4.80
N LEU A 177 2.14 6.65 3.71
CA LEU A 177 3.14 7.71 3.78
C LEU A 177 2.54 9.01 4.33
N LEU A 178 1.34 9.39 3.86
CA LEU A 178 0.62 10.55 4.38
C LEU A 178 0.26 10.39 5.86
N SER A 179 -0.19 9.20 6.27
CA SER A 179 -0.51 8.95 7.67
C SER A 179 0.72 8.91 8.57
N ILE A 180 1.88 8.45 8.08
CA ILE A 180 3.13 8.39 8.87
C ILE A 180 3.63 9.80 9.14
N GLY A 181 3.69 10.66 8.12
CA GLY A 181 4.19 12.03 8.28
C GLY A 181 3.16 13.03 8.80
N GLY A 182 1.91 12.60 9.05
CA GLY A 182 0.80 13.51 9.31
C GLY A 182 0.61 14.53 8.18
N ILE A 183 0.90 14.12 6.94
CA ILE A 183 0.98 14.98 5.77
C ILE A 183 -0.43 15.23 5.24
N ARG A 184 -0.75 16.50 4.95
CA ARG A 184 -2.04 16.91 4.40
C ARG A 184 -1.83 17.87 3.24
N PHE A 185 -2.47 17.54 2.12
CA PHE A 185 -2.61 18.48 1.02
C PHE A 185 -3.89 19.29 1.20
N ARG A 186 -3.71 20.60 1.35
CA ARG A 186 -4.79 21.59 1.25
C ARG A 186 -4.63 22.33 -0.09
N ASN A 187 -5.65 23.08 -0.50
CA ASN A 187 -5.71 23.70 -1.84
C ASN A 187 -4.44 24.46 -2.25
N HIS A 188 -3.70 25.05 -1.31
CA HIS A 188 -2.54 25.90 -1.61
C HIS A 188 -1.27 25.56 -0.81
N HIS A 189 -1.29 24.57 0.08
CA HIS A 189 -0.14 24.27 0.93
C HIS A 189 -0.12 22.82 1.40
N LEU A 190 1.11 22.37 1.64
CA LEU A 190 1.43 21.11 2.27
C LEU A 190 1.60 21.33 3.77
N GLU A 191 0.84 20.61 4.58
CA GLU A 191 0.98 20.61 6.04
C GLU A 191 1.59 19.30 6.50
N MET A 192 2.47 19.35 7.51
CA MET A 192 2.91 18.19 8.27
C MET A 192 2.49 18.35 9.72
N TYR A 193 1.69 17.42 10.23
CA TYR A 193 1.25 17.40 11.62
C TYR A 193 2.05 16.37 12.42
N LEU A 194 3.24 16.77 12.86
CA LEU A 194 4.11 16.01 13.75
C LEU A 194 4.25 16.73 15.09
N ASP A 195 4.22 15.97 16.18
CA ASP A 195 4.58 16.48 17.50
C ASP A 195 6.10 16.71 17.54
N PRO A 196 6.61 17.82 18.11
CA PRO A 196 8.05 18.04 18.26
C PRO A 196 8.79 16.88 18.91
N LYS A 197 8.13 16.10 19.79
CA LYS A 197 8.71 14.89 20.39
C LYS A 197 8.97 13.77 19.38
N GLU A 198 8.36 13.80 18.19
CA GLU A 198 8.58 12.82 17.12
C GLU A 198 9.82 13.18 16.28
N LEU A 199 10.32 14.42 16.36
CA LEU A 199 11.41 14.96 15.54
C LEU A 199 12.82 14.72 16.14
N HIS A 200 13.01 13.61 16.83
CA HIS A 200 14.29 13.24 17.45
C HIS A 200 15.06 12.17 16.65
N ARG A 201 14.59 11.85 15.43
CA ARG A 201 15.23 10.88 14.53
C ARG A 201 15.20 11.39 13.09
N ASP A 202 16.16 10.93 12.32
CA ASP A 202 16.17 11.21 10.89
C ASP A 202 15.06 10.40 10.22
N MET A 203 14.28 11.07 9.39
CA MET A 203 13.14 10.50 8.68
C MET A 203 13.17 10.95 7.23
N PHE A 204 12.96 10.02 6.31
CA PHE A 204 12.99 10.30 4.89
C PHE A 204 11.73 9.75 4.24
N PHE A 205 10.96 10.63 3.61
CA PHE A 205 9.83 10.30 2.77
C PHE A 205 10.25 10.50 1.32
N ARG A 206 10.06 9.48 0.50
CA ARG A 206 10.46 9.46 -0.90
C ARG A 206 9.25 9.38 -1.81
N SER A 207 9.31 10.14 -2.90
CA SER A 207 8.39 10.09 -4.03
C SER A 207 6.91 10.12 -3.65
N ILE A 208 6.51 11.03 -2.74
CA ILE A 208 5.11 11.22 -2.38
C ILE A 208 4.39 11.87 -3.56
N ASN A 209 3.35 11.25 -4.09
CA ASN A 209 2.59 11.82 -5.21
C ASN A 209 1.97 13.17 -4.82
N PHE A 210 2.19 14.19 -5.65
CA PHE A 210 1.56 15.51 -5.56
C PHE A 210 1.03 15.93 -6.93
N GLY A 211 -0.27 15.70 -7.15
CA GLY A 211 -0.85 15.83 -8.49
C GLY A 211 -0.29 14.78 -9.45
N LYS A 212 -0.42 15.01 -10.75
CA LYS A 212 -0.13 14.01 -11.80
C LYS A 212 1.35 13.87 -12.18
N GLN A 213 2.15 14.90 -11.91
CA GLN A 213 3.48 15.06 -12.52
C GLN A 213 4.56 15.37 -11.51
N TYR A 214 4.22 15.52 -10.23
CA TYR A 214 5.20 15.94 -9.24
C TYR A 214 5.25 14.95 -8.09
N HIS A 215 6.46 14.74 -7.62
CA HIS A 215 6.78 13.92 -6.48
C HIS A 215 7.46 14.78 -5.42
N VAL A 216 6.97 14.71 -4.19
CA VAL A 216 7.55 15.43 -3.05
C VAL A 216 8.43 14.48 -2.26
N ASN A 217 9.66 14.92 -1.98
CA ASN A 217 10.56 14.26 -1.04
C ASN A 217 10.71 15.14 0.19
N ILE A 218 10.70 14.50 1.36
CA ILE A 218 10.82 15.20 2.64
C ILE A 218 11.91 14.51 3.45
N SER A 219 12.92 15.26 3.84
CA SER A 219 13.99 14.80 4.73
C SER A 219 13.91 15.57 6.03
N ILE A 220 13.84 14.84 7.13
CA ILE A 220 13.95 15.38 8.48
C ILE A 220 15.28 14.85 9.00
N THR A 221 16.21 15.74 9.34
CA THR A 221 17.51 15.35 9.90
C THR A 221 17.75 16.06 11.22
N VAL A 222 18.27 15.33 12.21
CA VAL A 222 18.56 15.89 13.52
C VAL A 222 20.02 16.33 13.58
N GLY A 223 20.22 17.64 13.72
CA GLY A 223 21.55 18.24 13.85
C GLY A 223 22.23 17.93 15.18
N HIS A 224 23.53 18.25 15.26
CA HIS A 224 24.32 18.07 16.49
C HIS A 224 23.83 18.90 17.69
N ASP A 225 23.06 19.95 17.43
CA ASP A 225 22.41 20.79 18.44
C ASP A 225 21.01 20.27 18.85
N ASN A 226 20.66 19.05 18.44
CA ASN A 226 19.36 18.40 18.63
C ASN A 226 18.19 19.16 17.99
N ARG A 227 18.44 20.02 17.00
CA ARG A 227 17.39 20.64 16.21
C ARG A 227 17.09 19.82 14.97
N ALA A 228 15.81 19.60 14.72
CA ALA A 228 15.37 18.99 13.48
C ALA A 228 15.39 20.04 12.36
N VAL A 229 16.04 19.69 11.26
CA VAL A 229 15.99 20.42 9.98
C VAL A 229 15.05 19.64 9.07
N ILE A 230 14.13 20.35 8.41
CA ILE A 230 13.18 19.77 7.46
C ILE A 230 13.50 20.33 6.08
N ASP A 231 13.98 19.47 5.20
CA ASP A 231 14.22 19.77 3.80
C ASP A 231 13.11 19.17 2.94
N VAL A 232 12.58 19.97 2.03
CA VAL A 232 11.52 19.55 1.11
C VAL A 232 11.99 19.84 -0.31
N SER A 233 11.98 18.81 -1.15
CA SER A 233 12.25 18.93 -2.59
C SER A 233 11.09 18.38 -3.40
N MET A 234 11.01 18.82 -4.66
CA MET A 234 9.99 18.38 -5.60
C MET A 234 10.67 18.02 -6.92
N ASP A 235 10.37 16.82 -7.39
CA ASP A 235 10.88 16.28 -8.65
C ASP A 235 9.71 16.09 -9.63
N SER A 236 10.02 16.15 -10.93
CA SER A 236 9.06 15.98 -12.05
C SER A 236 9.28 14.70 -12.83
#